data_AF-A0A7Z0Y629-F1
#
_entry.id   AF-A0A7Z0Y629-F1
#
_cell.length_a   1.000
_cell.length_b   1.000
_cell.length_c   1.000
_cell.angle_alpha   90.00
_cell.angle_beta   90.00
_cell.angle_gamma   90.00
#
_symmetry.space_group_name_H-M   'P 1'
#
loop_
_entity.id
_entity.type
_entity.pdbx_description
1 polymer ?
#
loop_
_entity_poly.entity_id
_entity_poly.type
_entity_poly.pdbx_seq_one_letter_code
_entity_poly.pdbx_strand_id
1 'polypeptide(L)'
;MKTFSLVALILLLCSCSTPHRDSKQTVKQFYTSWMTTFTNDLDTRDDSNALMQHYVAKEVIHRLALIQSLYEQEIVEADYFMYAQDYAPEWIPQLRVGQPHPFLGGEKVDVQLGTESTPIHLEVYTRWEEGRWKIYRVRDADNGYEQPIYDAGVITRAEAWSAKIAPAYKKH
;
A
#
# COMPACT_ATOMS: atom_id res chain seq x y z
N MET A 1 52.04 12.58 2.90
CA MET A 1 51.34 11.35 3.33
C MET A 1 50.06 11.66 4.12
N LYS A 2 49.13 12.49 3.58
CA LYS A 2 47.87 12.85 4.29
C LYS A 2 46.60 12.71 3.43
N THR A 3 46.73 12.67 2.11
CA THR A 3 45.61 12.55 1.16
C THR A 3 45.11 11.10 0.99
N PHE A 4 45.99 10.10 1.05
CA PHE A 4 45.61 8.68 0.99
C PHE A 4 44.71 8.24 2.15
N SER A 5 44.83 8.89 3.31
CA SER A 5 44.01 8.58 4.50
C SER A 5 42.57 9.06 4.37
N LEU A 6 42.31 10.09 3.56
CA LEU A 6 40.97 10.66 3.40
C LEU A 6 40.13 9.84 2.40
N VAL A 7 40.78 9.34 1.34
CA VAL A 7 40.14 8.48 0.33
C VAL A 7 39.77 7.11 0.94
N ALA A 8 40.63 6.54 1.78
CA ALA A 8 40.32 5.31 2.51
C ALA A 8 39.14 5.49 3.49
N LEU A 9 39.03 6.67 4.14
CA LEU A 9 37.93 6.99 5.05
C LEU A 9 36.59 7.17 4.32
N ILE A 10 36.60 7.76 3.12
CA ILE A 10 35.38 7.91 2.28
C ILE A 10 34.90 6.54 1.76
N LEU A 11 35.83 5.65 1.38
CA LEU A 11 35.48 4.30 0.92
C LEU A 11 34.98 3.39 2.06
N LEU A 12 35.40 3.62 3.30
CA LEU A 12 34.89 2.93 4.50
C LEU A 12 33.45 3.33 4.86
N LEU A 13 32.99 4.52 4.45
CA LEU A 13 31.61 4.98 4.65
C LEU A 13 30.62 4.38 3.62
N CYS A 14 31.11 3.70 2.58
CA CYS A 14 30.32 2.76 1.79
C CYS A 14 30.15 1.44 2.58
N SER A 15 29.61 1.54 3.79
CA SER A 15 29.25 0.38 4.59
C SER A 15 28.27 -0.48 3.80
N CYS A 16 28.63 -1.74 3.60
CA CYS A 16 27.81 -2.75 2.98
C CYS A 16 26.44 -2.80 3.68
N SER A 17 25.43 -2.19 3.07
CA SER A 17 24.06 -2.61 3.32
C SER A 17 23.98 -4.05 2.83
N THR A 18 23.76 -4.98 3.76
CA THR A 18 23.35 -6.34 3.38
C THR A 18 22.15 -6.19 2.47
N PRO A 19 22.18 -6.73 1.24
CA PRO A 19 21.03 -6.65 0.35
C PRO A 19 19.83 -7.20 1.10
N HIS A 20 18.81 -6.36 1.29
CA HIS A 20 17.55 -6.85 1.78
C HIS A 20 17.07 -7.92 0.79
N ARG A 21 16.52 -9.03 1.29
CA ARG A 21 15.78 -9.94 0.40
C ARG A 21 14.72 -9.12 -0.30
N ASP A 22 14.50 -9.33 -1.59
CA ASP A 22 13.53 -8.57 -2.37
C ASP A 22 12.12 -8.62 -1.75
N SER A 23 11.28 -7.66 -2.12
CA SER A 23 9.95 -7.46 -1.53
C SER A 23 8.90 -8.46 -2.03
N LYS A 24 9.23 -9.38 -2.95
CA LYS A 24 8.27 -10.28 -3.61
C LYS A 24 7.48 -11.11 -2.60
N GLN A 25 8.19 -11.71 -1.65
CA GLN A 25 7.55 -12.55 -0.64
C GLN A 25 6.66 -11.73 0.29
N THR A 26 7.08 -10.52 0.66
CA THR A 26 6.29 -9.60 1.48
C THR A 26 5.01 -9.18 0.76
N VAL A 27 5.09 -8.81 -0.52
CA VAL A 27 3.90 -8.46 -1.33
C VAL A 27 2.97 -9.66 -1.45
N LYS A 28 3.49 -10.86 -1.74
CA LYS A 28 2.68 -12.08 -1.82
C LYS A 28 1.94 -12.39 -0.53
N GLN A 29 2.63 -12.29 0.61
CA GLN A 29 2.05 -12.54 1.93
C GLN A 29 0.97 -11.51 2.25
N PHE A 30 1.21 -10.23 1.99
CA PHE A 30 0.22 -9.18 2.18
C PHE A 30 -1.06 -9.49 1.40
N TYR A 31 -0.99 -9.69 0.08
CA TYR A 31 -2.19 -9.90 -0.74
C TYR A 31 -2.93 -11.19 -0.38
N THR A 32 -2.20 -12.27 -0.09
CA THR A 32 -2.82 -13.54 0.33
C THR A 32 -3.58 -13.34 1.65
N SER A 33 -2.93 -12.74 2.65
CA SER A 33 -3.55 -12.49 3.95
C SER A 33 -4.70 -11.49 3.86
N TRP A 34 -4.53 -10.37 3.12
CA TRP A 34 -5.56 -9.36 2.92
C TRP A 34 -6.83 -9.97 2.32
N MET A 35 -6.72 -10.68 1.19
CA MET A 35 -7.86 -11.35 0.58
C MET A 35 -8.48 -12.39 1.54
N THR A 36 -7.67 -13.18 2.24
CA THR A 36 -8.17 -14.17 3.21
C THR A 36 -9.00 -13.52 4.33
N THR A 37 -8.54 -12.37 4.84
CA THR A 37 -9.20 -11.63 5.91
C THR A 37 -10.58 -11.12 5.49
N PHE A 38 -10.75 -10.69 4.24
CA PHE A 38 -12.01 -10.11 3.74
C PHE A 38 -12.92 -11.11 3.01
N THR A 39 -12.44 -12.32 2.67
CA THR A 39 -13.30 -13.40 2.15
C THR A 39 -13.99 -14.22 3.25
N ASN A 40 -13.53 -14.14 4.49
CA ASN A 40 -14.11 -14.87 5.61
C ASN A 40 -15.04 -13.91 6.38
N ASP A 41 -16.35 -14.18 6.40
CA ASP A 41 -17.46 -13.39 7.01
C ASP A 41 -17.38 -13.18 8.56
N LEU A 42 -16.18 -13.09 9.12
CA LEU A 42 -15.94 -12.84 10.54
C LEU A 42 -15.68 -11.34 10.77
N ASP A 43 -15.91 -10.87 12.00
CA ASP A 43 -15.48 -9.54 12.43
C ASP A 43 -13.94 -9.48 12.50
N THR A 44 -13.31 -9.19 11.37
CA THR A 44 -11.85 -9.27 11.16
C THR A 44 -11.15 -7.91 11.28
N ARG A 45 -11.80 -6.92 11.91
CA ARG A 45 -11.27 -5.55 11.98
C ARG A 45 -9.90 -5.48 12.67
N ASP A 46 -9.74 -6.18 13.79
CA ASP A 46 -8.46 -6.22 14.52
C ASP A 46 -7.36 -6.93 13.71
N ASP A 47 -7.72 -7.98 12.96
CA ASP A 47 -6.80 -8.71 12.08
C ASP A 47 -6.32 -7.81 10.92
N SER A 48 -7.22 -7.02 10.34
CA SER A 48 -6.89 -6.07 9.27
C SER A 48 -5.91 -4.98 9.74
N ASN A 49 -6.09 -4.47 10.96
CA ASN A 49 -5.19 -3.48 11.56
C ASN A 49 -3.78 -4.05 11.76
N ALA A 50 -3.69 -5.26 12.32
CA ALA A 50 -2.40 -5.93 12.51
C ALA A 50 -1.69 -6.19 11.17
N LEU A 51 -2.45 -6.60 10.14
CA LEU A 51 -1.96 -6.75 8.77
C LEU A 51 -1.40 -5.43 8.21
N MET A 52 -2.17 -4.34 8.29
CA MET A 52 -1.72 -3.03 7.82
C MET A 52 -0.45 -2.60 8.54
N GLN A 53 -0.41 -2.69 9.88
CA GLN A 53 0.79 -2.36 10.65
C GLN A 53 2.00 -3.22 10.28
N HIS A 54 1.80 -4.47 9.82
CA HIS A 54 2.89 -5.34 9.41
C HIS A 54 3.42 -5.02 8.01
N TYR A 55 2.55 -4.78 7.03
CA TYR A 55 2.91 -4.73 5.61
C TYR A 55 2.79 -3.37 4.94
N VAL A 56 2.11 -2.41 5.55
CA VAL A 56 1.79 -1.11 4.93
C VAL A 56 2.58 0.00 5.63
N ALA A 57 3.05 0.96 4.85
CA ALA A 57 3.78 2.11 5.35
C ALA A 57 2.87 2.97 6.23
N LYS A 58 3.40 3.50 7.34
CA LYS A 58 2.61 4.27 8.32
C LYS A 58 1.84 5.43 7.70
N GLU A 59 2.45 6.09 6.72
CA GLU A 59 1.82 7.20 6.00
C GLU A 59 0.53 6.78 5.27
N VAL A 60 0.53 5.64 4.58
CA VAL A 60 -0.67 5.13 3.89
C VAL A 60 -1.76 4.82 4.90
N ILE A 61 -1.41 4.17 6.02
CA ILE A 61 -2.37 3.85 7.09
C ILE A 61 -3.02 5.13 7.62
N HIS A 62 -2.23 6.16 7.93
CA HIS A 62 -2.75 7.43 8.44
C HIS A 62 -3.65 8.14 7.43
N ARG A 63 -3.28 8.14 6.14
CA ARG A 63 -4.08 8.77 5.07
C ARG A 63 -5.42 8.06 4.87
N LEU A 64 -5.40 6.73 4.79
CA LEU A 64 -6.63 5.94 4.68
C LEU A 64 -7.52 6.14 5.92
N ALA A 65 -6.95 6.17 7.13
CA ALA A 65 -7.71 6.44 8.35
C ALA A 65 -8.34 7.84 8.37
N LEU A 66 -7.60 8.87 7.92
CA LEU A 66 -8.13 10.22 7.75
C LEU A 66 -9.31 10.22 6.78
N ILE A 67 -9.12 9.67 5.58
CA ILE A 67 -10.15 9.63 4.53
C ILE A 67 -11.40 8.89 5.02
N GLN A 68 -11.24 7.73 5.64
CA GLN A 68 -12.32 6.91 6.19
C GLN A 68 -13.14 7.65 7.27
N SER A 69 -12.52 8.61 7.98
CA SER A 69 -13.20 9.40 9.01
C SER A 69 -14.09 10.51 8.45
N LEU A 70 -13.96 10.84 7.16
CA LEU A 70 -14.73 11.88 6.50
C LEU A 70 -16.09 11.33 6.03
N TYR A 71 -17.18 11.97 6.47
CA TYR A 71 -18.52 11.75 5.92
C TYR A 71 -18.56 11.92 4.40
N GLU A 72 -19.24 11.00 3.72
CA GLU A 72 -19.45 11.00 2.26
C GLU A 72 -18.16 11.22 1.45
N GLN A 73 -17.04 10.64 1.89
CA GLN A 73 -15.80 10.70 1.13
C GLN A 73 -15.94 9.96 -0.21
N GLU A 74 -15.45 10.59 -1.29
CA GLU A 74 -15.38 10.04 -2.66
C GLU A 74 -13.92 9.87 -3.13
N ILE A 75 -12.97 9.81 -2.19
CA ILE A 75 -11.53 9.73 -2.48
C ILE A 75 -11.12 8.28 -2.77
N VAL A 76 -11.67 7.35 -1.99
CA VAL A 76 -11.42 5.91 -2.04
C VAL A 76 -12.76 5.23 -2.23
N GLU A 77 -13.09 4.88 -3.48
CA GLU A 77 -14.39 4.28 -3.86
C GLU A 77 -14.38 2.74 -3.91
N ALA A 78 -13.19 2.15 -3.81
CA ALA A 78 -12.95 0.72 -3.75
C ALA A 78 -11.77 0.46 -2.81
N ASP A 79 -11.58 -0.78 -2.38
CA ASP A 79 -10.42 -1.14 -1.55
C ASP A 79 -9.12 -0.64 -2.19
N TYR A 80 -8.34 0.16 -1.45
CA TYR A 80 -7.15 0.83 -1.96
C TYR A 80 -6.08 -0.13 -2.49
N PHE A 81 -6.00 -1.33 -1.92
CA PHE A 81 -4.98 -2.32 -2.26
C PHE A 81 -5.40 -3.22 -3.41
N MET A 82 -6.71 -3.44 -3.57
CA MET A 82 -7.29 -4.37 -4.54
C MET A 82 -7.87 -3.68 -5.78
N TYR A 83 -8.27 -2.42 -5.67
CA TYR A 83 -9.10 -1.71 -6.67
C TYR A 83 -10.41 -2.46 -6.99
N ALA A 84 -10.97 -3.14 -5.99
CA ALA A 84 -12.22 -3.91 -6.09
C ALA A 84 -13.13 -3.62 -4.88
N GLN A 85 -14.44 -3.81 -5.06
CA GLN A 85 -15.43 -3.71 -3.97
C GLN A 85 -15.73 -5.08 -3.35
N ASP A 86 -15.74 -6.13 -4.17
CA ASP A 86 -16.02 -7.49 -3.74
C ASP A 86 -14.76 -8.34 -3.69
N TYR A 87 -14.77 -9.31 -2.78
CA TYR A 87 -13.72 -10.29 -2.61
C TYR A 87 -14.22 -11.66 -3.05
N ALA A 88 -13.42 -12.37 -3.84
CA ALA A 88 -13.74 -13.73 -4.28
C ALA A 88 -12.64 -14.71 -3.82
N PRO A 89 -12.95 -15.77 -3.06
CA PRO A 89 -11.96 -16.73 -2.57
C PRO A 89 -11.09 -17.35 -3.67
N GLU A 90 -11.62 -17.49 -4.88
CA GLU A 90 -10.91 -18.01 -6.06
C GLU A 90 -9.77 -17.11 -6.55
N TRP A 91 -9.69 -15.84 -6.12
CA TRP A 91 -8.58 -14.94 -6.45
C TRP A 91 -7.31 -15.33 -5.69
N ILE A 92 -7.42 -15.88 -4.48
CA ILE A 92 -6.28 -16.25 -3.62
C ILE A 92 -5.35 -17.26 -4.31
N PRO A 93 -5.82 -18.42 -4.82
CA PRO A 93 -4.94 -19.37 -5.52
C PRO A 93 -4.44 -18.84 -6.88
N GLN A 94 -5.08 -17.81 -7.44
CA GLN A 94 -4.72 -17.22 -8.74
C GLN A 94 -3.75 -16.03 -8.63
N LEU A 95 -3.47 -15.54 -7.42
CA LEU A 95 -2.54 -14.43 -7.16
C LEU A 95 -1.19 -14.66 -7.86
N ARG A 96 -0.82 -13.73 -8.75
CA ARG A 96 0.51 -13.69 -9.37
C ARG A 96 1.26 -12.46 -8.90
N VAL A 97 2.51 -12.64 -8.49
CA VAL A 97 3.41 -11.57 -8.05
C VAL A 97 4.67 -11.64 -8.90
N GLY A 98 4.94 -10.55 -9.60
CA GLY A 98 6.09 -10.38 -10.50
C GLY A 98 7.43 -10.35 -9.77
N GLN A 99 8.50 -10.17 -10.53
CA GLN A 99 9.81 -9.89 -9.94
C GLN A 99 9.87 -8.41 -9.52
N PRO A 100 10.45 -8.09 -8.34
CA PRO A 100 10.64 -6.71 -7.93
C PRO A 100 11.69 -5.99 -8.79
N HIS A 101 11.44 -4.73 -9.09
CA HIS A 101 12.35 -3.85 -9.82
C HIS A 101 12.70 -2.63 -8.97
N PRO A 102 13.97 -2.19 -8.89
CA PRO A 102 14.33 -0.99 -8.14
C PRO A 102 13.54 0.25 -8.59
N PHE A 103 12.99 1.00 -7.63
CA PHE A 103 12.25 2.23 -7.89
C PHE A 103 12.38 3.21 -6.71
N LEU A 104 12.98 4.38 -6.95
CA LEU A 104 13.11 5.48 -5.99
C LEU A 104 13.51 5.07 -4.55
N GLY A 105 14.56 4.25 -4.42
CA GLY A 105 15.05 3.78 -3.12
C GLY A 105 14.22 2.65 -2.49
N GLY A 106 13.21 2.15 -3.20
CA GLY A 106 12.44 0.96 -2.87
C GLY A 106 12.31 0.04 -4.09
N GLU A 107 11.21 -0.70 -4.18
CA GLU A 107 10.93 -1.59 -5.29
C GLU A 107 9.51 -1.41 -5.85
N LYS A 108 9.35 -1.67 -7.13
CA LYS A 108 8.05 -1.82 -7.81
C LYS A 108 7.84 -3.30 -8.11
N VAL A 109 6.67 -3.82 -7.75
CA VAL A 109 6.26 -5.20 -7.97
C VAL A 109 4.93 -5.19 -8.71
N ASP A 110 4.89 -5.85 -9.86
CA ASP A 110 3.63 -6.02 -10.59
C ASP A 110 2.82 -7.16 -9.96
N VAL A 111 1.54 -6.93 -9.69
CA VAL A 111 0.63 -7.89 -9.06
C VAL A 111 -0.58 -8.11 -9.96
N GLN A 112 -0.96 -9.36 -10.15
CA GLN A 112 -2.20 -9.74 -10.83
C GLN A 112 -3.14 -10.41 -9.82
N LEU A 113 -4.34 -9.86 -9.73
CA LEU A 113 -5.47 -10.35 -8.96
C LEU A 113 -6.60 -10.77 -9.91
N GLY A 114 -7.70 -11.28 -9.35
CA GLY A 114 -8.85 -11.67 -10.15
C GLY A 114 -8.71 -13.05 -10.79
N THR A 115 -9.61 -13.32 -11.74
CA THR A 115 -9.58 -14.55 -12.54
C THR A 115 -8.92 -14.29 -13.89
N GLU A 116 -8.58 -15.34 -14.64
CA GLU A 116 -8.04 -15.16 -16.00
C GLU A 116 -9.02 -14.42 -16.94
N SER A 117 -10.33 -14.53 -16.71
CA SER A 117 -11.34 -13.81 -17.51
C SER A 117 -11.51 -12.35 -17.12
N THR A 118 -11.17 -11.99 -15.87
CA THR A 118 -11.32 -10.64 -15.34
C THR A 118 -10.12 -10.30 -14.43
N PRO A 119 -8.91 -10.16 -15.01
CA PRO A 119 -7.72 -9.85 -14.24
C PRO A 119 -7.73 -8.38 -13.81
N ILE A 120 -7.13 -8.11 -12.66
CA ILE A 120 -6.81 -6.76 -12.19
C ILE A 120 -5.29 -6.66 -12.08
N HIS A 121 -4.66 -5.75 -12.82
CA HIS A 121 -3.22 -5.55 -12.77
C HIS A 121 -2.87 -4.31 -11.94
N LEU A 122 -1.99 -4.50 -10.96
CA LEU A 122 -1.55 -3.47 -10.05
C LEU A 122 -0.04 -3.27 -10.12
N GLU A 123 0.39 -2.01 -10.02
CA GLU A 123 1.76 -1.68 -9.65
C GLU A 123 1.84 -1.42 -8.15
N VAL A 124 2.60 -2.24 -7.44
CA VAL A 124 2.75 -2.17 -5.98
C VAL A 124 4.14 -1.69 -5.64
N TYR A 125 4.21 -0.55 -4.97
CA TYR A 125 5.47 0.10 -4.62
C TYR A 125 5.78 -0.14 -3.15
N THR A 126 6.99 -0.62 -2.88
CA THR A 126 7.46 -0.97 -1.55
C THR A 126 8.69 -0.16 -1.17
N ARG A 127 8.87 0.12 0.13
CA ARG A 127 10.06 0.77 0.68
C ARG A 127 10.50 0.07 1.97
N TRP A 128 11.76 0.21 2.32
CA TRP A 128 12.26 -0.30 3.59
C TRP A 128 11.90 0.68 4.72
N GLU A 129 11.08 0.23 5.66
CA GLU A 129 10.60 1.03 6.79
C GLU A 129 10.49 0.12 8.02
N GLU A 130 11.12 0.54 9.13
CA GLU A 130 11.11 -0.21 10.40
C GLU A 130 11.62 -1.65 10.30
N GLY A 131 12.67 -1.84 9.50
CA GLY A 131 13.33 -3.12 9.34
C GLY A 131 12.56 -4.13 8.47
N ARG A 132 11.59 -3.67 7.68
CA ARG A 132 10.78 -4.52 6.80
C ARG A 132 10.44 -3.79 5.50
N TRP A 133 10.11 -4.54 4.46
CA TRP A 133 9.44 -3.98 3.29
C TRP A 133 8.01 -3.59 3.65
N LYS A 134 7.61 -2.39 3.22
CA LYS A 134 6.28 -1.83 3.42
C LYS A 134 5.72 -1.32 2.11
N ILE A 135 4.47 -1.65 1.81
CA ILE A 135 3.71 -1.10 0.69
C ILE A 135 3.39 0.36 1.01
N TYR A 136 3.86 1.28 0.17
CA TYR A 136 3.60 2.71 0.34
C TYR A 136 2.74 3.28 -0.79
N ARG A 137 2.50 2.54 -1.87
CA ARG A 137 1.68 3.00 -2.99
C ARG A 137 1.19 1.83 -3.82
N VAL A 138 -0.06 1.89 -4.26
CA VAL A 138 -0.68 0.93 -5.18
C VAL A 138 -1.38 1.71 -6.29
N ARG A 139 -1.14 1.31 -7.54
CA ARG A 139 -1.71 1.93 -8.73
C ARG A 139 -2.37 0.87 -9.61
N ASP A 140 -3.52 1.21 -10.18
CA ASP A 140 -4.13 0.44 -11.26
C ASP A 140 -3.28 0.59 -12.53
N ALA A 141 -2.65 -0.51 -12.94
CA ALA A 141 -1.76 -0.55 -14.08
C ALA A 141 -2.52 -0.45 -15.41
N ASP A 142 -3.73 -1.02 -15.47
CA ASP A 142 -4.53 -1.11 -16.69
C ASP A 142 -5.08 0.27 -17.08
N ASN A 143 -5.58 1.02 -16.09
CA ASN A 143 -6.15 2.35 -16.30
C ASN A 143 -5.13 3.49 -16.09
N GLY A 144 -3.92 3.16 -15.62
CA GLY A 144 -2.91 4.14 -15.24
C GLY A 144 -3.38 5.05 -14.11
N TYR A 145 -4.32 4.60 -13.30
CA TYR A 145 -5.02 5.38 -12.28
C TYR A 145 -4.48 5.11 -10.88
N GLU A 146 -4.41 6.15 -10.05
CA GLU A 146 -4.07 6.05 -8.64
C GLU A 146 -5.13 6.78 -7.82
N GLN A 147 -5.69 6.09 -6.82
CA GLN A 147 -6.61 6.73 -5.89
C GLN A 147 -5.90 7.91 -5.18
N PRO A 148 -6.49 9.12 -5.15
CA PRO A 148 -5.80 10.37 -4.81
C PRO A 148 -5.57 10.57 -3.30
N ILE A 149 -5.11 9.55 -2.58
CA ILE A 149 -4.83 9.60 -1.13
C ILE A 149 -3.67 10.52 -0.76
N TYR A 150 -2.89 10.95 -1.76
CA TYR A 150 -1.78 11.90 -1.63
C TYR A 150 -2.12 13.32 -2.10
N ASP A 151 -3.28 13.52 -2.74
CA ASP A 151 -3.67 14.83 -3.26
C ASP A 151 -4.24 15.70 -2.13
N ALA A 152 -3.43 16.64 -1.65
CA ALA A 152 -3.82 17.57 -0.60
C ALA A 152 -5.04 18.42 -0.99
N GLY A 153 -5.20 18.79 -2.26
CA GLY A 153 -6.33 19.57 -2.73
C GLY A 153 -7.65 18.78 -2.68
N VAL A 154 -7.61 17.50 -3.08
CA VAL A 154 -8.76 16.58 -2.96
C VAL A 154 -9.12 16.38 -1.49
N ILE A 155 -8.14 16.11 -0.63
CA ILE A 155 -8.36 15.89 0.80
C ILE A 155 -8.98 17.13 1.46
N THR A 156 -8.42 18.32 1.23
CA THR A 156 -8.95 19.57 1.81
C THR A 156 -10.40 19.84 1.38
N ARG A 157 -10.76 19.52 0.13
CA ARG A 157 -12.16 19.65 -0.32
C ARG A 157 -13.08 18.67 0.40
N ALA A 158 -12.66 17.42 0.57
CA ALA A 158 -13.43 16.42 1.30
C ALA A 158 -13.58 16.78 2.78
N GLU A 159 -12.53 17.29 3.43
CA GLU A 159 -12.60 17.79 4.80
C GLU A 159 -13.61 18.94 4.95
N ALA A 160 -13.57 19.92 4.04
CA ALA A 160 -14.51 21.03 4.05
C ALA A 160 -15.95 20.58 3.82
N TRP A 161 -16.18 19.63 2.92
CA TRP A 161 -17.50 19.02 2.70
C TRP A 161 -17.98 18.28 3.94
N SER A 162 -17.13 17.41 4.49
CA SER A 162 -17.43 16.60 5.67
C SER A 162 -17.82 17.48 6.87
N ALA A 163 -17.07 18.56 7.11
CA ALA A 163 -17.38 19.51 8.17
C ALA A 163 -18.74 20.22 7.97
N LYS A 164 -19.09 20.54 6.72
CA LYS A 164 -20.37 21.15 6.36
C LYS A 164 -21.56 20.23 6.66
N ILE A 165 -21.42 18.92 6.41
CA ILE A 165 -22.51 17.95 6.56
C ILE A 165 -22.54 17.24 7.92
N ALA A 166 -21.44 17.25 8.68
CA ALA A 166 -21.34 16.60 9.99
C ALA A 166 -22.50 16.90 10.96
N PRO A 167 -23.06 18.13 11.04
CA PRO A 167 -24.22 18.40 11.89
C PRO A 167 -25.49 17.62 11.51
N ALA A 168 -25.63 17.16 10.27
CA ALA A 168 -26.76 16.34 9.83
C ALA A 168 -26.67 14.91 10.37
N TYR A 169 -25.46 14.34 10.45
CA TYR A 169 -25.23 12.98 10.93
C TYR A 169 -25.26 12.85 12.46
N LYS A 170 -25.00 13.94 13.20
CA LYS A 170 -25.00 13.94 14.68
C LYS A 170 -26.38 14.11 15.31
N LYS A 171 -27.43 14.29 14.51
CA LYS A 171 -28.82 14.48 14.98
C LYS A 171 -29.60 13.16 15.14
N HIS A 172 -28.95 12.04 14.84
CA HIS A 172 -29.46 10.67 14.97
C HIS A 172 -28.54 9.88 15.90
#